data_AF-A0A183DFK2-F1
#
_entry.id   AF-A0A183DFK2-F1
#
_cell.length_a   1.000
_cell.length_b   1.000
_cell.length_c   1.000
_cell.angle_alpha   90.00
_cell.angle_beta   90.00
_cell.angle_gamma   90.00
#
_symmetry.space_group_name_H-M   'P 1'
#
loop_
_entity.id
_entity.type
_entity.pdbx_description
1 polymer ?
#
loop_
_entity_poly.entity_id
_entity_poly.type
_entity_poly.pdbx_seq_one_letter_code
_entity_poly.pdbx_strand_id
1 'polypeptide(L)'
;MNGDKVGLSSEKLFPYDSPLLPFVKIQTEIIFKEGGQVVVFVNNPGDFRAPEVIPELMQLVEHFEHATGSIGSASTHLWLIPYLSYVGIQV
;
A
#
# COMPACT_ATOMS: atom_id res chain seq x y z
N MET A 1 -22.77 26.15 4.74
CA MET A 1 -21.70 26.38 3.74
C MET A 1 -21.55 25.09 2.96
N ASN A 2 -22.06 25.05 1.73
CA ASN A 2 -21.90 23.89 0.84
C ASN A 2 -20.50 24.00 0.22
N GLY A 3 -19.53 23.27 0.80
CA GLY A 3 -18.22 23.10 0.18
C GLY A 3 -18.36 22.17 -1.01
N ASP A 4 -17.97 22.63 -2.19
CA ASP A 4 -17.93 21.81 -3.40
C ASP A 4 -17.13 20.54 -3.13
N LYS A 5 -17.79 19.38 -3.21
CA LYS A 5 -17.13 18.08 -3.12
C LYS A 5 -16.34 17.86 -4.41
N VAL A 6 -15.08 18.31 -4.41
CA VAL A 6 -14.12 18.01 -5.48
C VAL A 6 -13.74 16.54 -5.38
N GLY A 7 -14.58 15.68 -5.96
CA GLY A 7 -14.37 14.24 -6.05
C GLY A 7 -15.13 13.68 -7.25
N LEU A 8 -14.39 13.17 -8.23
CA LEU A 8 -14.96 12.37 -9.30
C LEU A 8 -15.18 10.96 -8.73
N SER A 9 -16.40 10.63 -8.30
CA SER A 9 -16.71 9.26 -7.92
C SER A 9 -16.76 8.39 -9.18
N SER A 10 -16.23 7.17 -9.10
CA SER A 10 -16.18 6.22 -10.22
C SER A 10 -17.55 5.96 -10.86
N GLU A 11 -18.62 6.08 -10.06
CA GLU A 11 -20.02 5.95 -10.48
C GLU A 11 -20.44 7.00 -11.52
N LYS A 12 -19.86 8.21 -11.48
CA LYS A 12 -20.14 9.29 -12.45
C LYS A 12 -19.55 9.02 -13.83
N LEU A 13 -18.70 8.00 -13.97
CA LEU A 13 -18.12 7.58 -15.25
C LEU A 13 -19.03 6.62 -16.02
N PHE A 14 -20.06 6.07 -15.38
CA PHE A 14 -20.97 5.09 -15.99
C PHE A 14 -22.33 5.71 -16.35
N PRO A 15 -22.96 5.25 -17.44
CA PRO A 15 -24.38 5.50 -17.70
C PRO A 15 -25.25 5.05 -16.52
N TYR A 16 -26.36 5.75 -16.28
CA TYR A 16 -27.24 5.53 -15.13
C TYR A 16 -27.85 4.12 -15.07
N ASP A 17 -27.96 3.44 -16.20
CA ASP A 17 -28.48 2.08 -16.36
C ASP A 17 -27.37 1.02 -16.51
N SER A 18 -26.11 1.39 -16.29
CA SER A 18 -24.99 0.47 -16.46
C SER A 18 -25.09 -0.72 -15.51
N PRO A 19 -24.94 -1.96 -15.99
CA PRO A 19 -24.90 -3.16 -15.15
C PRO A 19 -23.66 -3.21 -14.24
N LEU A 20 -22.71 -2.29 -14.43
CA LEU A 20 -21.51 -2.17 -13.60
C LEU A 20 -21.76 -1.36 -12.32
N LEU A 21 -22.83 -0.56 -12.24
CA LEU A 21 -23.12 0.28 -11.07
C LEU A 21 -23.23 -0.51 -9.75
N PRO A 22 -23.87 -1.70 -9.69
CA PRO A 22 -23.87 -2.52 -8.49
C PRO A 22 -22.46 -2.94 -8.04
N PHE A 23 -21.57 -3.27 -8.98
CA PHE A 23 -20.19 -3.65 -8.68
C PHE A 23 -19.37 -2.47 -8.19
N VAL A 24 -19.55 -1.29 -8.81
CA VAL A 24 -18.89 -0.06 -8.36
C VAL A 24 -19.30 0.27 -6.93
N LYS A 25 -20.60 0.15 -6.59
CA LYS A 25 -21.08 0.33 -5.21
C LYS A 25 -20.45 -0.65 -4.22
N ILE A 26 -20.36 -1.93 -4.56
CA ILE A 26 -19.66 -2.92 -3.72
C ILE A 26 -18.21 -2.52 -3.52
N GLN A 27 -17.53 -2.08 -4.58
CA GLN A 27 -16.14 -1.66 -4.53
C GLN A 27 -15.94 -0.44 -3.61
N THR A 28 -16.78 0.59 -3.69
CA THR A 28 -16.67 1.79 -2.85
C THR A 28 -17.17 1.58 -1.43
N GLU A 29 -18.28 0.88 -1.23
CA GLU A 29 -18.94 0.78 0.06
C GLU A 29 -18.37 -0.32 0.95
N ILE A 30 -17.74 -1.34 0.36
CA ILE A 30 -17.22 -2.52 1.04
C ILE A 30 -15.70 -2.60 0.85
N ILE A 31 -15.22 -2.84 -0.37
CA ILE A 31 -13.81 -3.19 -0.63
C ILE A 31 -12.85 -2.04 -0.25
N PHE A 32 -13.08 -0.83 -0.74
CA PHE A 32 -12.17 0.29 -0.46
C PHE A 32 -12.22 0.78 0.99
N LYS A 33 -13.26 0.42 1.76
CA LYS A 33 -13.27 0.70 3.21
C LYS A 33 -12.34 -0.22 3.99
N GLU A 34 -12.04 -1.40 3.45
CA GLU A 34 -11.12 -2.35 4.07
C GLU A 34 -9.64 -1.99 3.86
N GLY A 35 -9.37 -1.07 2.92
CA GLY A 35 -8.02 -0.56 2.64
C GLY A 35 -7.59 -0.83 1.20
N GLY A 36 -6.51 -0.17 0.79
CA GLY A 36 -5.89 -0.36 -0.52
C GLY A 36 -4.46 -0.88 -0.37
N GLN A 37 -4.02 -1.70 -1.33
CA GLN A 37 -2.62 -2.10 -1.39
C GLN A 37 -1.78 -0.95 -1.93
N VAL A 38 -0.67 -0.65 -1.25
CA VAL A 38 0.37 0.26 -1.73
C VAL A 38 1.57 -0.55 -2.16
N VAL A 39 2.12 -0.22 -3.33
CA VAL A 39 3.35 -0.84 -3.84
C VAL A 39 4.42 0.25 -3.92
N VAL A 40 5.53 0.05 -3.23
CA VAL A 40 6.67 0.97 -3.20
C VAL A 40 7.83 0.37 -3.97
N PHE A 41 8.34 1.11 -4.95
CA PHE A 41 9.51 0.73 -5.74
C PHE A 41 10.70 1.61 -5.35
N VAL A 42 11.78 0.99 -4.87
CA VAL A 42 13.04 1.68 -4.56
C VAL A 42 13.94 1.60 -5.77
N ASN A 43 14.02 2.69 -6.52
CA ASN A 43 14.80 2.74 -7.77
C ASN A 43 16.32 2.75 -7.55
N ASN A 44 16.77 3.19 -6.36
CA ASN A 44 18.18 3.21 -5.99
C ASN A 44 18.35 2.71 -4.55
N PRO A 45 18.47 1.38 -4.35
CA PRO A 45 18.46 0.78 -3.01
C PRO A 45 19.81 0.82 -2.28
N GLY A 46 20.87 1.37 -2.89
CA GLY A 46 22.23 1.29 -2.34
C GLY A 46 22.89 -0.08 -2.53
N ASP A 47 24.04 -0.29 -1.88
CA ASP A 47 24.79 -1.55 -1.92
C ASP A 47 24.47 -2.42 -0.70
N PHE A 48 23.72 -3.51 -0.87
CA PHE A 48 23.35 -4.42 0.23
C PHE A 48 24.52 -5.20 0.85
N ARG A 49 25.74 -5.08 0.31
CA ARG A 49 26.95 -5.60 0.98
C ARG A 49 27.43 -4.68 2.09
N ALA A 50 27.01 -3.42 2.06
CA ALA A 50 27.34 -2.45 3.09
C ALA A 50 26.38 -2.62 4.28
N PRO A 51 26.91 -2.78 5.52
CA PRO A 51 26.13 -3.20 6.68
C PRO A 51 25.03 -2.20 7.10
N GLU A 52 25.14 -0.95 6.68
CA GLU A 52 24.20 0.14 6.99
C GLU A 52 22.93 0.13 6.12
N VAL A 53 22.99 -0.41 4.90
CA VAL A 53 21.93 -0.24 3.90
C VAL A 53 20.68 -1.05 4.27
N ILE A 54 20.85 -2.25 4.84
CA ILE A 54 19.71 -3.07 5.29
C ILE A 54 18.95 -2.37 6.43
N PRO A 55 19.60 -1.94 7.53
CA PRO A 55 18.94 -1.15 8.57
C PRO A 55 18.20 0.09 8.04
N GLU A 56 18.81 0.86 7.14
CA GLU A 56 18.18 2.04 6.55
C GLU A 56 16.92 1.69 5.76
N LEU A 57 16.96 0.62 4.96
CA LEU A 57 15.79 0.15 4.22
C LEU A 57 14.69 -0.36 5.19
N MET A 58 15.07 -1.05 6.26
CA MET A 58 14.10 -1.52 7.26
C MET A 58 13.44 -0.36 8.02
N GLN A 59 14.15 0.75 8.26
CA GLN A 59 13.53 1.97 8.81
C GLN A 59 12.51 2.60 7.85
N LEU A 60 12.77 2.56 6.54
CA LEU A 60 11.79 3.01 5.54
C LEU A 60 10.51 2.14 5.60
N VAL A 61 10.68 0.83 5.73
CA VAL A 61 9.57 -0.12 5.85
C VAL A 61 8.78 0.16 7.13
N GLU A 62 9.46 0.32 8.27
CA GLU A 62 8.84 0.64 9.56
C GLU A 62 8.01 1.93 9.49
N HIS A 63 8.48 2.97 8.79
CA HIS A 63 7.71 4.20 8.59
C HIS A 63 6.40 3.98 7.83
N PHE A 64 6.39 3.13 6.80
CA PHE A 64 5.15 2.79 6.09
C PHE A 64 4.21 1.96 6.97
N GLU A 65 4.76 1.01 7.73
CA GLU A 65 3.99 0.17 8.63
C GLU A 65 3.28 0.97 9.72
N HIS A 66 3.88 2.07 10.20
CA HIS A 66 3.31 2.94 11.23
C HIS A 66 2.58 4.17 10.69
N ALA A 67 2.48 4.32 9.36
CA ALA A 67 1.76 5.44 8.76
C ALA A 67 0.26 5.42 9.14
N THR A 68 -0.37 6.59 9.22
CA THR A 68 -1.81 6.67 9.53
C THR A 68 -2.64 5.91 8.49
N GLY A 69 -3.46 4.96 8.96
CA GLY A 69 -4.28 4.10 8.10
C GLY A 69 -3.56 2.85 7.58
N SER A 70 -2.28 2.67 7.92
CA SER A 70 -1.58 1.40 7.71
C SER A 70 -2.13 0.33 8.67
N ILE A 71 -2.13 -0.92 8.19
CA ILE A 71 -2.48 -2.10 8.98
C ILE A 71 -1.23 -2.83 9.52
N GLY A 72 -0.05 -2.20 9.39
CA GLY A 72 1.20 -2.62 10.04
C GLY A 72 1.93 -3.78 9.37
N SER A 73 2.95 -4.28 10.07
CA SER A 73 3.88 -5.31 9.58
C SER A 73 3.22 -6.64 9.20
N ALA A 74 2.06 -6.95 9.78
CA ALA A 74 1.26 -8.13 9.41
C ALA A 74 0.80 -8.11 7.93
N SER A 75 0.82 -6.95 7.28
CA SER A 75 0.42 -6.78 5.87
C SER A 75 1.59 -6.53 4.92
N THR A 76 2.79 -6.29 5.46
CA THR A 76 3.97 -5.96 4.66
C THR A 76 4.49 -7.20 3.96
N HIS A 77 4.52 -7.13 2.64
CA HIS A 77 5.14 -8.15 1.82
C HIS A 77 6.45 -7.60 1.25
N LEU A 78 7.57 -8.02 1.84
CA LEU A 78 8.91 -7.62 1.45
C LEU A 78 9.77 -8.85 1.16
N TRP A 79 10.23 -9.00 -0.08
CA TRP A 79 11.06 -10.13 -0.52
C TRP A 79 12.39 -10.24 0.24
N LEU A 80 12.90 -9.13 0.76
CA LEU A 80 14.21 -9.07 1.40
C LEU A 80 14.23 -9.82 2.75
N ILE A 81 13.15 -9.77 3.53
CA ILE A 81 13.07 -10.45 4.84
C ILE A 81 13.33 -11.96 4.74
N PRO A 82 12.62 -12.72 3.87
CA PRO A 82 12.90 -14.15 3.72
C PRO A 82 14.27 -14.42 3.09
N TYR A 83 14.78 -13.53 2.23
CA TYR A 83 16.14 -13.65 1.70
C TYR A 83 17.21 -13.52 2.79
N LEU A 84 17.10 -12.51 3.66
CA LEU A 84 18.03 -12.30 4.77
C LEU A 84 18.02 -13.50 5.73
N SER A 85 16.84 -14.02 6.05
CA SER A 85 16.70 -15.25 6.85
C SER A 85 17.38 -16.45 6.18
N TYR A 86 17.26 -16.60 4.86
CA TYR A 86 17.90 -17.67 4.10
C TYR A 86 19.43 -17.61 4.15
N VAL A 87 20.02 -16.41 4.12
CA VAL A 87 21.48 -16.21 4.21
C VAL A 87 22.00 -16.12 5.65
N GLY A 88 21.15 -16.33 6.66
CA GLY A 88 21.53 -16.37 8.07
C GLY A 88 21.60 -15.01 8.77
N ILE A 89 20.95 -13.98 8.22
CA ILE A 89 20.85 -12.65 8.83
C ILE A 89 19.47 -12.51 9.46
N GLN A 90 19.42 -12.27 10.78
CA GLN A 90 18.20 -11.85 11.47
C GLN A 90 18.02 -10.34 11.33
N VAL A 91 16.83 -9.93 10.89
CA VAL A 91 16.33 -8.54 10.85
C VAL A 91 15.16 -8.39 11.80
#